data_AF-A0A1A8J576-F1
#
_entry.id   AF-A0A1A8J576-F1
#
_cell.length_a   1.000
_cell.length_b   1.000
_cell.length_c   1.000
_cell.angle_alpha   90.00
_cell.angle_beta   90.00
_cell.angle_gamma   90.00
#
_symmetry.space_group_name_H-M   'P 1'
#
loop_
_entity.id
_entity.type
_entity.pdbx_description
1 polymer ?
#
loop_
_entity_poly.entity_id
_entity_poly.type
_entity_poly.pdbx_seq_one_letter_code
_entity_poly.pdbx_strand_id
1 'polypeptide(L)'
;MAACVLLSMAVCFLLTQTTSARNDAPCQPSKWNNGYNTFVRRHLPSGTPNSEDRAEWRKYIQSLGGCDRPTQSFLHPEDLEEVRSVCSSRGKVLKDNLCISQQRFTFFTVRSELGTCGIKSIKKESKHLILACEVLENQCVPVHFEGNPEDLKPNNNARSCQDPGDKNQAVSTRMPWLWVFVCLFFIYAV
;
A
#
# COMPACT_ATOMS: atom_id res chain seq x y z
N MET A 1 23.29 -7.93 41.03
CA MET A 1 23.67 -7.13 39.85
C MET A 1 23.49 -7.89 38.53
N ALA A 2 23.97 -9.14 38.39
CA ALA A 2 23.87 -9.90 37.13
C ALA A 2 22.44 -10.19 36.63
N ALA A 3 21.49 -10.47 37.54
CA ALA A 3 20.11 -10.79 37.15
C ALA A 3 19.33 -9.59 36.54
N CYS A 4 19.58 -8.37 37.00
CA CYS A 4 18.96 -7.15 36.45
C CYS A 4 19.46 -6.83 35.04
N VAL A 5 20.73 -7.13 34.74
CA VAL A 5 21.33 -6.91 33.41
C VAL A 5 20.78 -7.90 32.39
N LEU A 6 20.52 -9.14 32.79
CA LEU A 6 19.94 -10.16 31.91
C LEU A 6 18.46 -9.88 31.58
N LEU A 7 17.69 -9.36 32.55
CA LEU A 7 16.30 -8.95 32.36
C LEU A 7 16.17 -7.73 31.43
N SER A 8 17.05 -6.74 31.54
CA SER A 8 17.03 -5.56 30.66
C SER A 8 17.40 -5.90 29.21
N MET A 9 18.37 -6.80 29.01
CA MET A 9 18.74 -7.31 27.69
C MET A 9 17.57 -8.08 27.03
N ALA A 10 16.86 -8.92 27.79
CA ALA A 10 15.71 -9.66 27.28
C ALA A 10 14.55 -8.74 26.86
N VAL A 11 14.27 -7.68 27.63
CA VAL A 11 13.24 -6.68 27.30
C VAL A 11 13.63 -5.87 26.05
N CYS A 12 14.90 -5.55 25.86
CA CYS A 12 15.37 -4.86 24.65
C CYS A 12 15.24 -5.76 23.40
N PHE A 13 15.55 -7.05 23.49
CA PHE A 13 15.38 -8.00 22.38
C PHE A 13 13.91 -8.22 22.02
N LEU A 14 13.00 -8.25 23.01
CA LEU A 14 11.56 -8.38 22.78
C LEU A 14 10.95 -7.15 22.09
N LEU A 15 11.50 -5.95 22.32
CA LEU A 15 11.01 -4.71 21.70
C LEU A 15 11.55 -4.47 20.27
N THR A 16 12.63 -5.14 19.86
CA THR A 16 13.18 -5.02 18.50
C THR A 16 12.41 -5.79 17.41
N GLN A 17 11.41 -6.61 17.78
CA GLN A 17 10.77 -7.54 16.82
C GLN A 17 9.57 -7.00 16.04
N THR A 18 9.17 -5.73 16.19
CA THR A 18 8.14 -5.18 15.30
C THR A 18 8.77 -4.69 14.01
N THR A 19 9.31 -5.59 13.18
CA THR A 19 9.54 -5.27 11.77
C THR A 19 8.17 -5.12 11.12
N SER A 20 7.65 -3.89 11.04
CA SER A 20 6.47 -3.61 10.24
C SER A 20 6.71 -4.16 8.84
N ALA A 21 5.86 -5.08 8.38
CA ALA A 21 5.91 -5.60 7.02
C ALA A 21 5.64 -4.49 5.98
N ARG A 22 5.12 -3.34 6.44
CA ARG A 22 4.69 -2.20 5.63
C ARG A 22 5.62 -1.00 5.80
N ASN A 23 5.92 -0.34 4.69
CA ASN A 23 6.61 0.94 4.63
C ASN A 23 5.77 2.04 5.31
N ASP A 24 6.42 2.92 6.10
CA ASP A 24 5.77 3.97 6.89
C ASP A 24 5.66 5.31 6.12
N ALA A 25 6.25 5.38 4.92
CA ALA A 25 6.08 6.46 3.98
C ALA A 25 6.02 5.93 2.53
N PRO A 26 5.41 6.69 1.61
CA PRO A 26 5.40 6.31 0.20
C PRO A 26 6.80 6.41 -0.38
N CYS A 27 7.06 5.62 -1.42
CA CYS A 27 8.32 5.65 -2.17
C CYS A 27 9.56 5.28 -1.33
N GLN A 28 9.38 4.49 -0.28
CA GLN A 28 10.48 3.76 0.36
C GLN A 28 10.84 2.49 -0.43
N PRO A 29 12.08 1.99 -0.33
CA PRO A 29 12.48 0.75 -0.99
C PRO A 29 11.52 -0.40 -0.70
N SER A 30 11.12 -1.12 -1.74
CA SER A 30 10.27 -2.29 -1.57
C SER A 30 11.07 -3.46 -1.01
N LYS A 31 10.42 -4.26 -0.17
CA LYS A 31 10.93 -5.58 0.26
C LYS A 31 10.74 -6.65 -0.81
N TRP A 32 9.86 -6.41 -1.78
CA TRP A 32 9.43 -7.39 -2.78
C TRP A 32 9.61 -6.84 -4.19
N ASN A 33 10.43 -7.51 -5.00
CA ASN A 33 10.75 -7.06 -6.35
C ASN A 33 9.62 -7.28 -7.39
N ASN A 34 8.53 -7.96 -7.02
CA ASN A 34 7.42 -8.29 -7.93
C ASN A 34 6.10 -7.58 -7.58
N GLY A 35 6.13 -6.61 -6.65
CA GLY A 35 4.94 -5.89 -6.20
C GLY A 35 4.20 -5.21 -7.35
N TYR A 36 4.92 -4.45 -8.18
CA TYR A 36 4.33 -3.74 -9.33
C TYR A 36 3.76 -4.71 -10.38
N ASN A 37 4.50 -5.74 -10.76
CA ASN A 37 4.02 -6.74 -11.72
C ASN A 37 2.76 -7.47 -11.19
N THR A 38 2.72 -7.74 -9.89
CA THR A 38 1.55 -8.34 -9.24
C THR A 38 0.37 -7.37 -9.21
N PHE A 39 0.61 -6.08 -8.96
CA PHE A 39 -0.39 -5.03 -9.01
C PHE A 39 -1.01 -4.93 -10.41
N VAL A 40 -0.20 -4.78 -11.45
CA VAL A 40 -0.68 -4.66 -12.85
C VAL A 40 -1.47 -5.89 -13.25
N ARG A 41 -0.95 -7.10 -13.00
CA ARG A 41 -1.66 -8.36 -13.31
C ARG A 41 -3.03 -8.46 -12.63
N ARG A 42 -3.19 -7.87 -11.44
CA ARG A 42 -4.44 -7.94 -10.66
C ARG A 42 -5.40 -6.81 -10.97
N HIS A 43 -4.91 -5.61 -11.25
CA HIS A 43 -5.75 -4.42 -11.30
C HIS A 43 -5.83 -3.79 -12.69
N LEU A 44 -4.88 -4.05 -13.59
CA LEU A 44 -4.91 -3.63 -14.99
C LEU A 44 -4.68 -4.79 -15.98
N PRO A 45 -5.27 -5.99 -15.79
CA PRO A 45 -5.11 -7.07 -16.76
C PRO A 45 -5.74 -6.69 -18.11
N SER A 46 -5.09 -7.06 -19.21
CA SER A 46 -5.59 -6.87 -20.56
C SER A 46 -6.91 -7.61 -20.79
N GLY A 47 -7.80 -7.06 -21.59
CA GLY A 47 -9.09 -7.69 -21.92
C GLY A 47 -10.13 -7.56 -20.81
N THR A 48 -9.95 -6.60 -19.89
CA THR A 48 -10.92 -6.29 -18.84
C THR A 48 -12.29 -5.95 -19.46
N PRO A 49 -13.39 -6.63 -19.05
CA PRO A 49 -14.74 -6.33 -19.50
C PRO A 49 -15.13 -4.86 -19.27
N ASN A 50 -15.91 -4.30 -20.19
CA ASN A 50 -16.47 -2.94 -20.06
C ASN A 50 -17.98 -2.93 -19.77
N SER A 51 -18.56 -4.11 -19.50
CA SER A 51 -19.98 -4.29 -19.17
C SER A 51 -20.16 -4.72 -17.72
N GLU A 52 -21.40 -4.72 -17.22
CA GLU A 52 -21.75 -5.33 -15.93
C GLU A 52 -22.31 -6.75 -16.10
N ASP A 53 -22.04 -7.41 -17.24
CA ASP A 53 -22.49 -8.77 -17.52
C ASP A 53 -21.77 -9.80 -16.64
N ARG A 54 -22.56 -10.56 -15.85
CA ARG A 54 -22.01 -11.53 -14.90
C ARG A 54 -21.31 -12.71 -15.59
N ALA A 55 -21.77 -13.13 -16.76
CA ALA A 55 -21.18 -14.26 -17.47
C ALA A 55 -19.83 -13.90 -18.08
N GLU A 56 -19.70 -12.69 -18.62
CA GLU A 56 -18.46 -12.09 -19.10
C GLU A 56 -17.43 -12.01 -17.96
N TRP A 57 -17.80 -11.40 -16.82
CA TRP A 57 -16.92 -11.30 -15.66
C TRP A 57 -16.55 -12.65 -15.05
N ARG A 58 -17.48 -13.62 -15.00
CA ARG A 58 -17.17 -14.98 -14.54
C ARG A 58 -16.09 -15.63 -15.40
N LYS A 59 -16.26 -15.61 -16.73
CA LYS A 59 -15.28 -16.17 -17.68
C LYS A 59 -13.94 -15.45 -17.57
N TYR A 60 -13.96 -14.13 -17.43
CA TYR A 60 -12.77 -13.32 -17.30
C TYR A 60 -11.98 -13.60 -16.01
N ILE A 61 -12.65 -13.64 -14.85
CA ILE A 61 -11.96 -13.94 -13.58
C ILE A 61 -11.41 -15.37 -13.59
N GLN A 62 -12.13 -16.32 -14.20
CA GLN A 62 -11.67 -17.70 -14.38
C GLN A 62 -10.39 -17.75 -15.23
N SER A 63 -10.33 -17.02 -16.36
CA SER A 63 -9.14 -17.02 -17.22
C SER A 63 -7.90 -16.43 -16.54
N LEU A 64 -8.10 -15.53 -15.56
CA LEU A 64 -7.03 -14.96 -14.74
C LEU A 64 -6.61 -15.83 -13.54
N GLY A 65 -7.31 -16.94 -13.28
CA GLY A 65 -7.10 -17.75 -12.05
C GLY A 65 -7.50 -16.99 -10.77
N GLY A 66 -8.47 -16.09 -10.85
CA GLY A 66 -8.85 -15.16 -9.77
C GLY A 66 -9.92 -15.66 -8.80
N CYS A 67 -10.34 -16.92 -8.85
CA CYS A 67 -11.51 -17.43 -8.11
C CYS A 67 -11.41 -17.37 -6.58
N ASP A 68 -10.19 -17.29 -6.04
CA ASP A 68 -9.95 -17.24 -4.58
C ASP A 68 -9.99 -15.81 -4.03
N ARG A 69 -10.35 -14.82 -4.86
CA ARG A 69 -10.38 -13.40 -4.46
C ARG A 69 -11.83 -12.96 -4.25
N PRO A 70 -12.25 -12.67 -3.00
CA PRO A 70 -13.63 -12.33 -2.71
C PRO A 70 -14.01 -10.92 -3.20
N THR A 71 -13.06 -10.01 -3.33
CA THR A 71 -13.28 -8.66 -3.87
C THR A 71 -12.04 -8.24 -4.65
N GLN A 72 -12.25 -7.68 -5.84
CA GLN A 72 -11.18 -7.18 -6.68
C GLN A 72 -11.66 -5.96 -7.47
N SER A 73 -10.76 -4.99 -7.61
CA SER A 73 -10.98 -3.80 -8.44
C SER A 73 -10.20 -3.94 -9.74
N PHE A 74 -10.84 -3.66 -10.86
CA PHE A 74 -10.29 -3.75 -12.20
C PHE A 74 -10.38 -2.38 -12.87
N LEU A 75 -9.23 -1.75 -13.01
CA LEU A 75 -9.00 -0.52 -13.76
C LEU A 75 -8.87 -0.84 -15.25
N HIS A 76 -9.05 0.18 -16.07
CA HIS A 76 -8.86 0.07 -17.50
C HIS A 76 -7.36 0.00 -17.85
N PRO A 77 -6.90 -0.97 -18.67
CA PRO A 77 -5.48 -1.08 -19.04
C PRO A 77 -4.89 0.18 -19.67
N GLU A 78 -5.71 0.95 -20.39
CA GLU A 78 -5.35 2.24 -20.97
C GLU A 78 -4.98 3.30 -19.93
N ASP A 79 -5.42 3.17 -18.67
CA ASP A 79 -5.11 4.09 -17.57
C ASP A 79 -3.75 3.79 -16.90
N LEU A 80 -2.94 2.87 -17.44
CA LEU A 80 -1.74 2.36 -16.76
C LEU A 80 -0.77 3.47 -16.33
N GLU A 81 -0.49 4.42 -17.22
CA GLU A 81 0.44 5.52 -16.92
C GLU A 81 -0.16 6.52 -15.94
N GLU A 82 -1.47 6.81 -16.03
CA GLU A 82 -2.19 7.63 -15.06
C GLU A 82 -2.18 7.00 -13.67
N VAL A 83 -2.46 5.70 -13.57
CA VAL A 83 -2.45 4.94 -12.31
C VAL A 83 -1.05 4.92 -11.72
N ARG A 84 -0.02 4.68 -12.55
CA ARG A 84 1.38 4.74 -12.12
C ARG A 84 1.75 6.13 -11.59
N SER A 85 1.26 7.18 -12.24
CA SER A 85 1.55 8.57 -11.86
C SER A 85 0.96 8.98 -10.50
N VAL A 86 0.00 8.23 -9.94
CA VAL A 86 -0.49 8.45 -8.56
C VAL A 86 0.66 8.34 -7.55
N CYS A 87 1.65 7.48 -7.81
CA CYS A 87 2.84 7.37 -6.96
C CYS A 87 3.88 8.48 -7.18
N SER A 88 3.50 9.58 -7.85
CA SER A 88 4.36 10.72 -8.15
C SER A 88 3.72 12.06 -7.71
N SER A 89 3.90 13.13 -8.51
CA SER A 89 3.29 14.43 -8.26
C SER A 89 1.76 14.44 -8.40
N ARG A 90 1.17 13.46 -9.11
CA ARG A 90 -0.28 13.33 -9.36
C ARG A 90 -1.07 12.63 -8.24
N GLY A 91 -0.40 12.18 -7.19
CA GLY A 91 -1.04 11.74 -5.95
C GLY A 91 -0.65 12.60 -4.75
N LYS A 92 -1.45 12.51 -3.69
CA LYS A 92 -1.22 13.13 -2.39
C LYS A 92 -1.01 12.06 -1.34
N VAL A 93 -0.10 12.30 -0.40
CA VAL A 93 0.11 11.37 0.71
C VAL A 93 -1.14 11.30 1.57
N LEU A 94 -1.63 10.09 1.82
CA LEU A 94 -2.80 9.85 2.66
C LEU A 94 -2.36 9.41 4.07
N LYS A 95 -1.63 8.28 4.15
CA LYS A 95 -1.14 7.68 5.40
C LYS A 95 -0.17 6.54 5.07
N ASP A 96 0.85 6.32 5.89
CA ASP A 96 1.87 5.27 5.69
C ASP A 96 2.43 5.36 4.26
N ASN A 97 2.57 4.23 3.57
CA ASN A 97 2.92 4.18 2.14
C ASN A 97 1.75 4.44 1.17
N LEU A 98 0.56 4.87 1.64
CA LEU A 98 -0.60 5.13 0.79
C LEU A 98 -0.62 6.53 0.22
N CYS A 99 -0.92 6.60 -1.07
CA CYS A 99 -1.18 7.82 -1.82
C CYS A 99 -2.57 7.79 -2.44
N ILE A 100 -3.27 8.91 -2.34
CA ILE A 100 -4.59 9.10 -2.93
C ILE A 100 -4.48 9.91 -4.22
N SER A 101 -5.15 9.47 -5.28
CA SER A 101 -5.10 10.13 -6.58
C SER A 101 -5.76 11.50 -6.55
N GLN A 102 -5.18 12.47 -7.27
CA GLN A 102 -5.79 13.79 -7.40
C GLN A 102 -7.04 13.77 -8.31
N GLN A 103 -7.02 12.97 -9.38
CA GLN A 103 -8.18 12.75 -10.25
C GLN A 103 -8.98 11.53 -9.81
N ARG A 104 -10.25 11.46 -10.23
CA ARG A 104 -11.09 10.26 -10.10
C ARG A 104 -10.78 9.30 -11.25
N PHE A 105 -10.95 8.01 -11.00
CA PHE A 105 -10.82 6.95 -11.98
C PHE A 105 -12.13 6.18 -12.06
N THR A 106 -12.43 5.66 -13.24
CA THR A 106 -13.54 4.74 -13.46
C THR A 106 -13.00 3.32 -13.48
N PHE A 107 -13.61 2.43 -12.72
CA PHE A 107 -13.18 1.04 -12.61
C PHE A 107 -14.33 0.16 -12.16
N PHE A 108 -14.18 -1.16 -12.29
CA PHE A 108 -15.16 -2.11 -11.80
C PHE A 108 -14.70 -2.71 -10.47
N THR A 109 -15.59 -2.72 -9.48
CA THR A 109 -15.42 -3.55 -8.29
C THR A 109 -16.26 -4.80 -8.45
N VAL A 110 -15.61 -5.96 -8.43
CA VAL A 110 -16.26 -7.26 -8.58
C VAL A 110 -16.12 -8.03 -7.30
N ARG A 111 -17.25 -8.56 -6.81
CA ARG A 111 -17.30 -9.45 -5.66
C ARG A 111 -17.60 -10.87 -6.13
N SER A 112 -16.75 -11.79 -5.74
CA SER A 112 -16.87 -13.20 -6.07
C SER A 112 -17.22 -14.05 -4.85
N GLU A 113 -17.88 -15.17 -5.08
CA GLU A 113 -17.93 -16.30 -4.18
C GLU A 113 -16.55 -16.94 -4.09
N LEU A 114 -16.07 -17.08 -2.86
CA LEU A 114 -14.75 -17.59 -2.57
C LEU A 114 -14.62 -19.03 -3.08
N GLY A 115 -13.65 -19.28 -3.97
CA GLY A 115 -13.31 -20.61 -4.49
C GLY A 115 -14.17 -21.10 -5.66
N THR A 116 -15.23 -20.39 -6.09
CA THR A 116 -16.16 -20.87 -7.14
C THR A 116 -16.21 -19.98 -8.39
N CYS A 117 -15.58 -18.79 -8.33
CA CYS A 117 -15.74 -17.73 -9.34
C CYS A 117 -17.22 -17.30 -9.55
N GLY A 118 -18.13 -17.59 -8.62
CA GLY A 118 -19.50 -17.12 -8.66
C GLY A 118 -19.56 -15.60 -8.50
N ILE A 119 -20.18 -14.86 -9.42
CA ILE A 119 -20.22 -13.39 -9.33
C ILE A 119 -21.39 -12.96 -8.43
N LYS A 120 -21.07 -12.40 -7.26
CA LYS A 120 -22.05 -11.84 -6.32
C LYS A 120 -22.55 -10.48 -6.79
N SER A 121 -21.61 -9.59 -7.13
CA SER A 121 -21.93 -8.26 -7.65
C SER A 121 -20.80 -7.70 -8.49
N ILE A 122 -21.18 -6.87 -9.46
CA ILE A 122 -20.30 -6.03 -10.26
C ILE A 122 -20.82 -4.61 -10.04
N LYS A 123 -19.91 -3.68 -9.80
CA LYS A 123 -20.25 -2.28 -9.65
C LYS A 123 -19.24 -1.43 -10.40
N LYS A 124 -19.72 -0.66 -11.37
CA LYS A 124 -18.93 0.44 -11.94
C LYS A 124 -18.80 1.56 -10.91
N GLU A 125 -17.57 1.88 -10.54
CA GLU A 125 -17.22 2.94 -9.60
C GLU A 125 -16.60 4.11 -10.37
N SER A 126 -16.78 5.32 -9.87
CA SER A 126 -15.97 6.49 -10.24
C SER A 126 -15.51 7.12 -8.94
N LYS A 127 -14.24 6.94 -8.55
CA LYS A 127 -13.70 7.35 -7.24
C LYS A 127 -12.23 7.72 -7.31
N HIS A 128 -11.69 8.36 -6.26
CA HIS A 128 -10.25 8.48 -6.10
C HIS A 128 -9.63 7.13 -5.73
N LEU A 129 -8.49 6.81 -6.33
CA LEU A 129 -7.71 5.62 -6.01
C LEU A 129 -6.89 5.86 -4.76
N ILE A 130 -6.71 4.82 -3.95
CA ILE A 130 -5.75 4.80 -2.85
C ILE A 130 -4.77 3.68 -3.14
N LEU A 131 -3.51 4.01 -3.39
CA LEU A 131 -2.48 3.05 -3.79
C LEU A 131 -1.31 3.06 -2.80
N ALA A 132 -0.81 1.89 -2.44
CA ALA A 132 0.48 1.81 -1.76
C ALA A 132 1.61 1.98 -2.78
N CYS A 133 2.56 2.87 -2.49
CA CYS A 133 3.63 3.24 -3.41
C CYS A 133 5.00 2.92 -2.80
N GLU A 134 5.85 2.19 -3.55
CA GLU A 134 7.17 1.75 -3.10
C GLU A 134 8.19 1.91 -4.23
N VAL A 135 9.48 1.97 -3.88
CA VAL A 135 10.58 2.04 -4.86
C VAL A 135 11.01 0.63 -5.27
N LEU A 136 10.89 0.34 -6.56
CA LEU A 136 11.42 -0.83 -7.24
C LEU A 136 12.32 -0.34 -8.38
N GLU A 137 13.56 -0.85 -8.47
CA GLU A 137 14.51 -0.49 -9.53
C GLU A 137 14.68 1.03 -9.72
N ASN A 138 14.76 1.76 -8.60
CA ASN A 138 14.87 3.23 -8.53
C ASN A 138 13.63 4.02 -9.02
N GLN A 139 12.48 3.37 -9.16
CA GLN A 139 11.22 4.00 -9.56
C GLN A 139 10.16 3.80 -8.50
N CYS A 140 9.46 4.88 -8.13
CA CYS A 140 8.31 4.78 -7.23
C CYS A 140 7.07 4.33 -8.02
N VAL A 141 6.51 3.18 -7.66
CA VAL A 141 5.44 2.50 -8.41
C VAL A 141 4.38 1.92 -7.47
N PRO A 142 3.14 1.72 -7.95
CA PRO A 142 2.08 1.14 -7.13
C PRO A 142 2.31 -0.36 -6.91
N VAL A 143 2.14 -0.82 -5.67
CA VAL A 143 2.30 -2.24 -5.30
C VAL A 143 1.05 -2.85 -4.69
N HIS A 144 0.10 -2.04 -4.24
CA HIS A 144 -1.16 -2.50 -3.64
C HIS A 144 -2.29 -1.49 -3.90
N PHE A 145 -3.49 -1.99 -4.15
CA PHE A 145 -4.72 -1.22 -4.27
C PHE A 145 -5.48 -1.28 -2.95
N GLU A 146 -5.71 -0.13 -2.33
CA GLU A 146 -6.52 -0.01 -1.12
C GLU A 146 -7.94 0.44 -1.49
N GLY A 147 -8.95 -0.23 -0.91
CA GLY A 147 -10.34 0.13 -1.15
C GLY A 147 -10.67 1.52 -0.62
N ASN A 148 -11.48 2.28 -1.37
CA ASN A 148 -12.00 3.59 -0.95
C ASN A 148 -13.53 3.53 -0.75
N PRO A 149 -14.04 2.81 0.27
CA PRO A 149 -15.48 2.65 0.47
C PRO A 149 -16.18 4.00 0.72
N GLU A 150 -15.54 4.88 1.51
CA GLU A 150 -16.06 6.19 1.93
C GLU A 150 -15.89 7.32 0.89
N ASP A 151 -15.37 7.01 -0.30
CA ASP A 151 -15.07 8.00 -1.36
C ASP A 151 -14.24 9.20 -0.82
N LEU A 152 -13.21 8.88 -0.03
CA LEU A 152 -12.23 9.84 0.45
C LEU A 152 -11.65 10.64 -0.73
N LYS A 153 -11.32 11.90 -0.44
CA LYS A 153 -10.73 12.85 -1.38
C LYS A 153 -9.31 13.24 -0.91
N PRO A 154 -8.41 13.60 -1.83
CA PRO A 154 -7.09 14.09 -1.46
C PRO A 154 -7.18 15.38 -0.63
N ASN A 155 -6.32 15.52 0.37
CA ASN A 155 -6.07 16.80 1.01
C ASN A 155 -5.14 17.62 0.11
N ASN A 156 -5.63 18.76 -0.39
CA ASN A 156 -4.85 19.63 -1.29
C ASN A 156 -3.57 20.18 -0.64
N ASN A 157 -3.55 20.30 0.69
CA ASN A 157 -2.41 20.78 1.46
C ASN A 157 -1.40 19.66 1.79
N ALA A 158 -1.72 18.39 1.51
CA ALA A 158 -0.76 17.31 1.69
C ALA A 158 0.36 17.40 0.64
N ARG A 159 1.54 16.91 1.01
CA ARG A 159 2.66 16.75 0.07
C ARG A 159 2.30 15.76 -1.03
N SER A 160 2.99 15.88 -2.17
CA SER A 160 2.90 14.90 -3.24
C SER A 160 3.49 13.56 -2.82
N CYS A 161 3.05 12.47 -3.46
CA CYS A 161 3.48 11.11 -3.11
C CYS A 161 4.98 10.90 -3.30
N GLN A 162 5.52 11.46 -4.39
CA GLN A 162 6.96 11.58 -4.64
C GLN A 162 7.29 13.07 -4.68
N ASP A 163 7.79 13.60 -3.57
CA ASP A 163 8.34 14.95 -3.53
C ASP A 163 9.85 14.87 -3.85
N PRO A 164 10.38 15.63 -4.83
CA PRO A 164 11.81 15.67 -5.11
C PRO A 164 12.68 16.00 -3.87
N GLY A 165 12.11 16.62 -2.82
CA GLY A 165 12.79 16.87 -1.55
C GLY A 165 13.05 15.63 -0.66
N ASP A 166 12.41 14.49 -0.94
CA ASP A 166 12.40 13.32 -0.03
C ASP A 166 13.43 12.24 -0.34
N LYS A 167 14.33 12.44 -1.32
CA LYS A 167 15.39 11.45 -1.66
C LYS A 167 16.33 11.10 -0.48
N ASN A 168 16.29 11.86 0.62
CA ASN A 168 17.20 11.73 1.76
C ASN A 168 16.52 11.52 3.12
N GLN A 169 15.22 11.22 3.20
CA GLN A 169 14.63 10.87 4.50
C GLN A 169 14.99 9.43 4.87
N ALA A 170 16.20 9.26 5.39
CA ALA A 170 16.56 8.10 6.20
C ALA A 170 15.50 7.92 7.30
N VAL A 171 15.12 6.66 7.56
CA VAL A 171 14.20 6.26 8.63
C VAL A 171 14.54 7.05 9.90
N SER A 172 13.69 8.02 10.25
CA SER A 172 13.85 8.77 11.49
C SER A 172 13.43 7.83 12.61
N THR A 173 14.39 7.07 13.14
CA THR A 173 14.22 6.41 14.42
C THR A 173 14.05 7.51 15.47
N ARG A 174 12.81 7.92 15.73
CA ARG A 174 12.47 8.73 16.91
C ARG A 174 12.77 7.89 18.14
N MET A 175 13.98 8.00 18.66
CA MET A 175 14.36 7.45 19.95
C MET A 175 13.57 8.22 21.01
N PRO A 176 12.60 7.59 21.72
CA PRO A 176 11.79 8.31 22.68
C PRO A 176 12.68 8.90 23.78
N TRP A 177 12.42 10.14 24.19
CA TRP A 177 13.19 10.85 25.22
C TRP A 177 13.33 10.06 26.53
N LEU A 178 12.38 9.17 26.82
CA LEU A 178 12.42 8.20 27.92
C LEU A 178 13.72 7.35 27.95
N TRP A 179 14.32 7.03 26.80
CA TRP A 179 15.55 6.23 26.75
C TRP A 179 16.80 6.99 27.19
N VAL A 180 16.84 8.32 26.99
CA VAL A 180 17.94 9.17 27.49
C VAL A 180 17.93 9.22 29.02
N PHE A 181 16.74 9.32 29.63
CA PHE A 181 16.60 9.34 31.09
C PHE A 181 16.97 8.01 31.75
N VAL A 182 16.65 6.88 31.11
CA VAL A 182 17.07 5.56 31.60
C VAL A 182 18.60 5.43 31.55
N CYS A 183 19.26 5.83 30.47
CA CYS A 183 20.73 5.79 30.39
C CYS A 183 21.42 6.73 31.40
N LEU A 184 20.89 7.93 31.64
CA LEU A 184 21.49 8.88 32.59
C LEU A 184 21.34 8.44 34.05
N PHE A 185 20.23 7.79 34.43
CA PHE A 185 20.04 7.27 35.78
C PHE A 185 21.06 6.18 36.15
N PHE A 186 21.55 5.40 35.18
CA PHE A 186 22.54 4.36 35.43
C PHE A 186 23.99 4.86 35.51
N ILE A 187 24.30 6.04 34.97
CA ILE A 187 25.66 6.62 35.03
C ILE A 187 25.93 7.26 36.40
N TYR A 188 24.90 7.79 37.07
CA TYR A 188 25.02 8.45 38.38
C TYR A 188 24.73 7.54 39.58
N ALA A 189 24.38 6.28 39.35
CA ALA A 189 24.10 5.30 40.40
C ALA A 189 25.22 4.25 40.57
N VAL A 190 26.47 4.64 40.23
CA VAL A 190 27.72 3.94 40.58
C VAL A 190 28.46 4.74 41.63
#